data_AF-A0A5C3MHR2-F1
#
_entry.id   AF-A0A5C3MHR2-F1
#
_cell.length_a   1.000
_cell.length_b   1.000
_cell.length_c   1.000
_cell.angle_alpha   90.00
_cell.angle_beta   90.00
_cell.angle_gamma   90.00
#
_symmetry.space_group_name_H-M   'P 1'
#
loop_
_entity.id
_entity.type
_entity.pdbx_description
1 polymer ?
#
loop_
_entity_poly.entity_id
_entity_poly.type
_entity_poly.pdbx_seq_one_letter_code
_entity_poly.pdbx_strand_id
1 'polypeptide(L)'
;MSTIAEPSAIVASPFADGSIPSDLQAQVVHIRTCLTTWLKAMEDCRKKVPGSAERLDVAMKSLVDLEVDAPYAFTPAPPYKFRRVLLSCTKCFWIALVLSLTPDEKKEMEQRLALVPPFGARVPQFDGQKCIQEPGSLNEREYEGLMRTVHLVAIGMVPKEVGKIWREIGEVGVQTWEEED
;
A
#
# COMPACT_ATOMS: atom_id res chain seq x y z
N MET A 1 -9.98 25.41 23.48
CA MET A 1 -10.24 23.98 23.23
C MET A 1 -10.86 23.89 21.84
N SER A 2 -10.06 23.68 20.79
CA SER A 2 -10.57 23.53 19.42
C SER A 2 -10.59 22.06 19.08
N THR A 3 -11.78 21.49 19.10
CA THR A 3 -12.10 20.19 18.50
C THR A 3 -12.07 20.37 16.99
N ILE A 4 -11.04 19.87 16.33
CA ILE A 4 -11.04 19.69 14.87
C ILE A 4 -10.70 18.24 14.60
N ALA A 5 -11.70 17.37 14.73
CA ALA A 5 -11.74 16.16 13.94
C ALA A 5 -12.65 16.48 12.75
N GLU A 6 -12.08 17.03 11.68
CA GLU A 6 -12.79 17.00 10.39
C GLU A 6 -12.95 15.53 10.01
N PRO A 7 -14.16 15.08 9.62
CA PRO A 7 -14.31 13.74 9.07
C PRO A 7 -13.48 13.67 7.79
N SER A 8 -12.43 12.86 7.81
CA SER A 8 -11.71 12.51 6.59
C SER A 8 -12.73 11.98 5.59
N ALA A 9 -12.81 12.60 4.41
CA ALA A 9 -13.69 12.13 3.36
C ALA A 9 -13.40 10.65 3.11
N ILE A 10 -14.42 9.80 3.20
CA ILE A 10 -14.29 8.37 2.92
C ILE A 10 -13.88 8.24 1.46
N VAL A 11 -12.72 7.61 1.23
CA VAL A 11 -12.19 7.46 -0.12
C VAL A 11 -12.77 6.19 -0.73
N ALA A 12 -13.38 6.29 -1.91
CA ALA A 12 -13.93 5.12 -2.61
C ALA A 12 -12.84 4.07 -2.90
N SER A 13 -13.23 2.81 -3.11
CA SER A 13 -12.28 1.80 -3.59
C SER A 13 -11.77 2.15 -4.99
N PRO A 14 -10.49 1.91 -5.30
CA PRO A 14 -9.99 2.01 -6.67
C PRO A 14 -10.41 0.83 -7.57
N PHE A 15 -10.95 -0.24 -6.98
CA PHE A 15 -11.37 -1.46 -7.68
C PHE A 15 -12.87 -1.43 -7.94
N ALA A 16 -13.27 -1.93 -9.10
CA ALA A 16 -14.67 -1.99 -9.50
C ALA A 16 -15.49 -2.87 -8.53
N ASP A 17 -16.75 -2.51 -8.31
CA ASP A 17 -17.63 -3.28 -7.44
C ASP A 17 -17.77 -4.73 -7.94
N GLY A 18 -17.60 -5.69 -7.01
CA GLY A 18 -17.64 -7.13 -7.31
C GLY A 18 -16.37 -7.71 -7.95
N SER A 19 -15.34 -6.89 -8.25
CA SER A 19 -14.06 -7.40 -8.77
C SER A 19 -13.20 -8.11 -7.71
N ILE A 20 -13.45 -7.82 -6.44
CA ILE A 20 -12.79 -8.44 -5.28
C ILE A 20 -13.81 -8.74 -4.17
N PRO A 21 -13.51 -9.65 -3.22
CA PRO A 21 -14.36 -9.93 -2.06
C PRO A 21 -14.73 -8.65 -1.27
N SER A 22 -15.95 -8.61 -0.71
CA SER A 22 -16.49 -7.39 -0.08
C SER A 22 -15.75 -6.99 1.21
N ASP A 23 -15.25 -7.97 1.96
CA ASP A 23 -14.40 -7.76 3.12
C ASP A 23 -13.04 -7.15 2.72
N LEU A 24 -12.42 -7.67 1.66
CA LEU A 24 -11.19 -7.09 1.09
C LEU A 24 -11.42 -5.67 0.56
N GLN A 25 -12.56 -5.43 -0.11
CA GLN A 25 -12.96 -4.10 -0.58
C GLN A 25 -13.07 -3.10 0.58
N ALA A 26 -13.69 -3.50 1.70
CA ALA A 26 -13.81 -2.66 2.89
C ALA A 26 -12.43 -2.37 3.50
N GLN A 27 -11.55 -3.38 3.59
CA GLN A 27 -10.20 -3.21 4.09
C GLN A 27 -9.37 -2.26 3.22
N VAL A 28 -9.46 -2.38 1.89
CA VAL A 28 -8.81 -1.48 0.92
C VAL A 28 -9.26 -0.03 1.13
N VAL A 29 -10.57 0.21 1.29
CA VAL A 29 -11.12 1.55 1.56
C VAL A 29 -10.59 2.12 2.88
N HIS A 30 -10.56 1.29 3.93
CA HIS A 30 -10.06 1.71 5.24
C HIS A 30 -8.58 2.12 5.17
N ILE A 31 -7.74 1.26 4.58
CA ILE A 31 -6.31 1.56 4.39
C ILE A 31 -6.12 2.82 3.53
N ARG A 32 -6.83 2.93 2.40
CA ARG A 32 -6.75 4.09 1.50
C ARG A 32 -7.09 5.39 2.23
N THR A 33 -8.10 5.34 3.09
CA THR A 33 -8.50 6.51 3.91
C THR A 33 -7.36 6.93 4.82
N CYS A 34 -6.76 6.01 5.59
CA CYS A 34 -5.63 6.33 6.47
C CYS A 34 -4.42 6.89 5.72
N LEU A 35 -4.04 6.26 4.60
CA LEU A 35 -2.91 6.71 3.77
C LEU A 35 -3.16 8.11 3.19
N THR A 36 -4.37 8.36 2.68
CA THR A 36 -4.74 9.67 2.11
C THR A 36 -4.73 10.76 3.18
N THR A 37 -5.25 10.47 4.37
CA THR A 37 -5.21 11.41 5.51
C THR A 37 -3.77 11.76 5.88
N TRP A 38 -2.88 10.76 5.93
CA TRP A 38 -1.46 10.98 6.23
C TRP A 38 -0.77 11.82 5.16
N LEU A 39 -0.96 11.48 3.87
CA LEU A 39 -0.35 12.22 2.76
C LEU A 39 -0.80 13.68 2.72
N LYS A 40 -2.09 13.94 2.93
CA LYS A 40 -2.63 15.30 3.01
C LYS A 40 -2.04 16.07 4.19
N ALA A 41 -1.95 15.45 5.36
CA ALA A 41 -1.35 16.08 6.54
C ALA A 41 0.15 16.40 6.33
N MET A 42 0.89 15.50 5.68
CA MET A 42 2.28 15.74 5.28
C MET A 42 2.41 16.90 4.27
N GLU A 43 1.53 16.96 3.27
CA GLU A 43 1.52 18.05 2.29
C GLU A 43 1.24 19.40 2.96
N ASP A 44 0.23 19.47 3.85
CA ASP A 44 -0.10 20.66 4.64
C ASP A 44 1.09 21.10 5.50
N CYS A 45 1.79 20.14 6.12
CA CYS A 45 2.98 20.41 6.92
C CYS A 45 4.12 20.98 6.09
N ARG A 46 4.38 20.40 4.89
CA ARG A 46 5.36 20.94 3.92
C ARG A 46 5.00 22.37 3.49
N LYS A 47 3.69 22.67 3.37
CA LYS A 47 3.16 24.01 3.02
C LYS A 47 3.04 24.97 4.20
N LYS A 48 3.39 24.54 5.42
CA LYS A 48 3.28 25.34 6.66
C LYS A 48 1.86 25.88 6.92
N VAL A 49 0.84 25.09 6.59
CA VAL A 49 -0.55 25.43 6.88
C VAL A 49 -0.74 25.47 8.42
N PRO A 50 -1.42 26.48 8.99
CA PRO A 50 -1.67 26.51 10.43
C PRO A 50 -2.34 25.22 10.96
N GLY A 51 -1.81 24.72 12.08
CA GLY A 51 -2.29 23.48 12.71
C GLY A 51 -1.93 22.18 11.98
N SER A 52 -1.04 22.23 10.98
CA SER A 52 -0.67 21.05 10.18
C SER A 52 0.14 20.02 10.96
N ALA A 53 0.94 20.46 11.95
CA ALA A 53 1.76 19.57 12.76
C ALA A 53 0.89 18.65 13.62
N GLU A 54 -0.13 19.20 14.28
CA GLU A 54 -1.08 18.42 15.08
C GLU A 54 -1.90 17.47 14.21
N ARG A 55 -2.31 17.90 13.01
CA ARG A 55 -2.99 17.01 12.06
C ARG A 55 -2.09 15.86 11.60
N LEU A 56 -0.80 16.13 11.39
CA LEU A 56 0.17 15.11 11.03
C LEU A 56 0.36 14.11 12.16
N ASP A 57 0.51 14.56 13.40
CA ASP A 57 0.64 13.66 14.56
C ASP A 57 -0.57 12.72 14.70
N VAL A 58 -1.79 13.27 14.53
CA VAL A 58 -3.02 12.48 14.54
C VAL A 58 -3.03 11.46 13.38
N ALA A 59 -2.70 11.89 12.16
CA ALA A 59 -2.68 11.01 11.01
C ALA A 59 -1.60 9.92 11.13
N MET A 60 -0.45 10.25 11.72
CA MET A 60 0.64 9.33 11.98
C MET A 60 0.24 8.26 12.99
N LYS A 61 -0.42 8.67 14.09
CA LYS A 61 -0.97 7.72 15.07
C LYS A 61 -2.02 6.81 14.44
N SER A 62 -2.97 7.36 13.68
CA SER A 62 -3.99 6.57 12.99
C SER A 62 -3.40 5.56 12.01
N LEU A 63 -2.30 5.91 11.34
CA LEU A 63 -1.60 4.99 10.45
C LEU A 63 -0.89 3.87 11.24
N VAL A 64 -0.23 4.19 12.35
CA VAL A 64 0.45 3.19 13.19
C VAL A 64 -0.54 2.24 13.87
N ASP A 65 -1.70 2.74 14.26
CA ASP A 65 -2.77 2.00 14.92
C ASP A 65 -3.69 1.29 13.89
N LEU A 66 -3.39 1.36 12.59
CA LEU A 66 -4.15 0.71 11.53
C LEU A 66 -4.05 -0.82 11.64
N GLU A 67 -5.18 -1.46 11.91
CA GLU A 67 -5.31 -2.91 11.91
C GLU A 67 -5.79 -3.39 10.54
N VAL A 68 -5.08 -4.39 10.01
CA VAL A 68 -5.47 -5.10 8.79
C VAL A 68 -5.97 -6.48 9.19
N ASP A 69 -7.12 -6.88 8.68
CA ASP A 69 -7.72 -8.19 9.01
C ASP A 69 -6.75 -9.35 8.73
N ALA A 70 -6.81 -10.38 9.57
CA ALA A 70 -5.83 -11.48 9.59
C ALA A 70 -5.56 -12.16 8.23
N PRO A 71 -6.55 -12.37 7.32
CA PRO A 71 -6.27 -12.94 5.99
C PRO A 71 -5.35 -12.05 5.12
N TYR A 72 -5.38 -10.74 5.35
CA TYR A 72 -4.70 -9.72 4.54
C TYR A 72 -3.49 -9.12 5.26
N ALA A 73 -3.38 -9.32 6.58
CA ALA A 73 -2.23 -8.91 7.37
C ALA A 73 -0.95 -9.66 6.98
N PHE A 74 0.19 -8.98 7.07
CA PHE A 74 1.49 -9.61 6.91
C PHE A 74 1.87 -10.38 8.17
N THR A 75 2.24 -11.65 8.02
CA THR A 75 2.62 -12.54 9.12
C THR A 75 3.87 -13.36 8.74
N PRO A 76 4.83 -13.57 9.68
CA PRO A 76 4.88 -12.99 11.02
C PRO A 76 5.12 -11.47 10.98
N ALA A 77 4.52 -10.75 11.93
CA ALA A 77 4.63 -9.30 11.97
C ALA A 77 6.05 -8.88 12.42
N PRO A 78 6.72 -7.93 11.73
CA PRO A 78 8.01 -7.42 12.16
C PRO A 78 7.89 -6.64 13.49
N PRO A 79 9.01 -6.47 14.23
CA PRO A 79 9.01 -5.75 15.51
C PRO A 79 8.76 -4.24 15.34
N TYR A 80 9.05 -3.72 14.14
CA TYR A 80 8.90 -2.32 13.74
C TYR A 80 7.45 -1.99 13.34
N LYS A 81 6.86 -0.97 13.97
CA LYS A 81 5.42 -0.69 13.85
C LYS A 81 5.04 -0.21 12.46
N PHE A 82 5.79 0.73 11.87
CA PHE A 82 5.48 1.21 10.52
C PHE A 82 5.72 0.12 9.49
N ARG A 83 6.81 -0.63 9.64
CA ARG A 83 7.12 -1.75 8.74
C ARG A 83 5.99 -2.78 8.73
N ARG A 84 5.44 -3.12 9.90
CA ARG A 84 4.29 -4.03 10.04
C ARG A 84 3.07 -3.53 9.29
N VAL A 85 2.71 -2.26 9.50
CA VAL A 85 1.55 -1.64 8.84
C VAL A 85 1.77 -1.61 7.33
N LEU A 86 2.90 -1.10 6.86
CA LEU A 86 3.20 -0.97 5.44
C LEU A 86 3.21 -2.31 4.70
N LEU A 87 3.79 -3.36 5.30
CA LEU A 87 3.76 -4.70 4.72
C LEU A 87 2.33 -5.24 4.64
N SER A 88 1.52 -5.03 5.68
CA SER A 88 0.12 -5.46 5.68
C SER A 88 -0.73 -4.70 4.66
N CYS A 89 -0.52 -3.37 4.55
CA CYS A 89 -1.15 -2.56 3.52
C CYS A 89 -0.76 -3.05 2.12
N THR A 90 0.54 -3.26 1.89
CA THR A 90 1.07 -3.73 0.61
C THR A 90 0.52 -5.10 0.24
N LYS A 91 0.51 -6.06 1.18
CA LYS A 91 -0.08 -7.39 0.97
C LYS A 91 -1.56 -7.29 0.61
N CYS A 92 -2.33 -6.54 1.38
CA CYS A 92 -3.76 -6.32 1.14
C CYS A 92 -4.03 -5.76 -0.26
N PHE A 93 -3.33 -4.67 -0.64
CA PHE A 93 -3.47 -4.08 -1.97
C PHE A 93 -2.96 -4.97 -3.09
N TRP A 94 -1.90 -5.75 -2.86
CA TRP A 94 -1.39 -6.70 -3.85
C TRP A 94 -2.39 -7.81 -4.15
N ILE A 95 -2.97 -8.41 -3.10
CA ILE A 95 -4.03 -9.42 -3.25
C ILE A 95 -5.22 -8.81 -4.02
N ALA A 96 -5.67 -7.62 -3.64
CA ALA A 96 -6.78 -6.94 -4.31
C ALA A 96 -6.48 -6.68 -5.80
N LEU A 97 -5.28 -6.18 -6.10
CA LEU A 97 -4.83 -5.97 -7.47
C LEU A 97 -4.87 -7.29 -8.25
N VAL A 98 -4.17 -8.32 -7.79
CA VAL A 98 -4.08 -9.60 -8.51
C VAL A 98 -5.45 -10.23 -8.72
N LEU A 99 -6.36 -10.17 -7.73
CA LEU A 99 -7.72 -10.70 -7.90
C LEU A 99 -8.53 -9.94 -8.95
N SER A 100 -8.31 -8.63 -9.08
CA SER A 100 -9.02 -7.78 -10.05
C SER A 100 -8.55 -7.95 -11.51
N LEU A 101 -7.38 -8.57 -11.72
CA LEU A 101 -6.80 -8.75 -13.06
C LEU A 101 -7.44 -9.91 -13.83
N THR A 102 -7.64 -9.69 -15.14
CA THR A 102 -7.96 -10.76 -16.10
C THR A 102 -6.80 -11.75 -16.25
N PRO A 103 -7.03 -12.95 -16.83
CA PRO A 103 -5.95 -13.92 -17.07
C PRO A 103 -4.81 -13.37 -17.94
N ASP A 104 -5.12 -12.56 -18.96
CA ASP A 104 -4.11 -11.97 -19.84
C ASP A 104 -3.29 -10.89 -19.10
N GLU A 105 -3.95 -10.04 -18.32
CA GLU A 105 -3.27 -9.04 -17.48
C GLU A 105 -2.40 -9.68 -16.39
N LYS A 106 -2.83 -10.81 -15.82
CA LYS A 106 -2.03 -11.61 -14.88
C LYS A 106 -0.74 -12.10 -15.51
N LYS A 107 -0.84 -12.65 -16.72
CA LYS A 107 0.32 -13.13 -17.48
C LYS A 107 1.27 -11.98 -17.85
N GLU A 108 0.71 -10.84 -18.24
CA GLU A 108 1.51 -9.65 -18.51
C GLU A 108 2.21 -9.12 -17.25
N MET A 109 1.50 -9.03 -16.12
CA MET A 109 2.09 -8.61 -14.83
C MET A 109 3.20 -9.56 -14.38
N GLU A 110 3.01 -10.88 -14.49
CA GLU A 110 4.03 -11.88 -14.23
C GLU A 110 5.31 -11.60 -15.03
N GLN A 111 5.18 -11.38 -16.34
CA GLN A 111 6.31 -11.10 -17.22
C GLN A 111 6.99 -9.78 -16.85
N ARG A 112 6.21 -8.72 -16.60
CA ARG A 112 6.75 -7.40 -16.24
C ARG A 112 7.48 -7.43 -14.89
N LEU A 113 6.98 -8.18 -13.91
CA LEU A 113 7.66 -8.38 -12.62
C LEU A 113 8.99 -9.12 -12.77
N ALA A 114 9.02 -10.18 -13.58
CA ALA A 114 10.25 -10.94 -13.84
C ALA A 114 11.35 -10.09 -14.51
N LEU A 115 10.96 -9.05 -15.24
CA LEU A 115 11.88 -8.10 -15.90
C LEU A 115 12.40 -6.99 -14.98
N VAL A 116 11.87 -6.85 -13.75
CA VAL A 116 12.39 -5.85 -12.81
C VAL A 116 13.78 -6.30 -12.34
N PRO A 117 14.85 -5.55 -12.63
CA PRO A 117 16.17 -5.91 -12.15
C PRO A 117 16.23 -5.76 -10.62
N PRO A 118 16.93 -6.67 -9.91
CA PRO A 118 17.16 -6.50 -8.49
C PRO A 118 17.96 -5.21 -8.25
N PHE A 119 17.61 -4.48 -7.19
CA PHE A 119 18.27 -3.23 -6.84
C PHE A 119 18.53 -3.14 -5.33
N GLY A 120 19.82 -3.13 -4.98
CA GLY A 120 20.28 -3.11 -3.60
C GLY A 120 19.71 -4.27 -2.76
N ALA A 121 19.59 -4.06 -1.46
CA ALA A 121 19.01 -5.03 -0.55
C ALA A 121 17.47 -5.09 -0.65
N ARG A 122 16.82 -4.02 -1.13
CA ARG A 122 15.37 -3.79 -0.95
C ARG A 122 14.49 -4.30 -2.09
N VAL A 123 15.01 -4.33 -3.32
CA VAL A 123 14.26 -4.85 -4.47
C VAL A 123 14.86 -6.21 -4.84
N PRO A 124 14.18 -7.33 -4.53
CA PRO A 124 14.66 -8.65 -4.93
C PRO A 124 14.45 -8.85 -6.44
N GLN A 125 15.07 -9.90 -6.98
CA GLN A 125 14.61 -10.46 -8.24
C GLN A 125 13.25 -11.11 -7.96
N PHE A 126 12.20 -10.63 -8.60
CA PHE A 126 10.88 -11.23 -8.44
C PHE A 126 10.78 -12.54 -9.22
N ASP A 127 10.19 -13.54 -8.57
CA ASP A 127 9.52 -14.63 -9.27
C ASP A 127 8.11 -14.13 -9.64
N GLY A 128 7.96 -13.70 -10.89
CA GLY A 128 6.70 -13.15 -11.38
C GLY A 128 5.54 -14.14 -11.27
N GLN A 129 5.79 -15.43 -11.50
CA GLN A 129 4.77 -16.46 -11.45
C GLN A 129 4.27 -16.62 -10.01
N LYS A 130 5.19 -16.73 -9.05
CA LYS A 130 4.86 -16.80 -7.62
C LYS A 130 4.08 -15.56 -7.17
N CYS A 131 4.52 -14.37 -7.58
CA CYS A 131 3.86 -13.11 -7.21
C CYS A 131 2.37 -13.07 -7.63
N ILE A 132 2.00 -13.74 -8.71
CA ILE A 132 0.64 -13.77 -9.26
C ILE A 132 -0.17 -14.97 -8.79
N GLN A 133 0.45 -16.14 -8.67
CA GLN A 133 -0.26 -17.37 -8.27
C GLN A 133 -0.47 -17.44 -6.75
N GLU A 134 0.44 -16.85 -5.97
CA GLU A 134 0.44 -16.88 -4.52
C GLU A 134 0.55 -15.48 -3.91
N PRO A 135 -0.35 -14.53 -4.26
CA PRO A 135 -0.19 -13.11 -3.89
C PRO A 135 -0.26 -12.86 -2.37
N GLY A 136 -0.76 -13.82 -1.59
CA GLY A 136 -0.84 -13.75 -0.13
C GLY A 136 0.34 -14.40 0.63
N SER A 137 1.26 -15.06 -0.07
CA SER A 137 2.31 -15.90 0.51
C SER A 137 3.72 -15.38 0.26
N LEU A 138 3.85 -14.11 -0.13
CA LEU A 138 5.17 -13.51 -0.37
C LEU A 138 5.88 -13.22 0.95
N ASN A 139 7.19 -13.25 0.92
CA ASN A 139 8.01 -12.87 2.07
C ASN A 139 8.09 -11.35 2.21
N GLU A 140 8.66 -10.91 3.33
CA GLU A 140 8.83 -9.50 3.65
C GLU A 140 9.54 -8.70 2.56
N ARG A 141 10.65 -9.23 2.06
CA ARG A 141 11.47 -8.56 1.04
C ARG A 141 10.74 -8.45 -0.30
N GLU A 142 9.94 -9.45 -0.65
CA GLU A 142 9.09 -9.43 -1.83
C GLU A 142 8.02 -8.35 -1.71
N TYR A 143 7.31 -8.26 -0.58
CA TYR A 143 6.34 -7.18 -0.38
C TYR A 143 6.99 -5.79 -0.33
N GLU A 144 8.12 -5.61 0.37
CA GLU A 144 8.84 -4.33 0.33
C GLU A 144 9.23 -3.96 -1.12
N GLY A 145 9.73 -4.93 -1.88
CA GLY A 145 10.03 -4.76 -3.29
C GLY A 145 8.80 -4.28 -4.07
N LEU A 146 7.67 -4.97 -3.92
CA LEU A 146 6.42 -4.62 -4.61
C LEU A 146 5.95 -3.20 -4.26
N MET A 147 5.99 -2.84 -2.98
CA MET A 147 5.68 -1.49 -2.50
C MET A 147 6.48 -0.41 -3.25
N ARG A 148 7.75 -0.69 -3.57
CA ARG A 148 8.65 0.25 -4.24
C ARG A 148 8.49 0.26 -5.75
N THR A 149 8.13 -0.85 -6.38
CA THR A 149 8.26 -1.01 -7.84
C THR A 149 6.94 -1.16 -8.58
N VAL A 150 5.86 -1.64 -7.95
CA VAL A 150 4.61 -1.98 -8.64
C VAL A 150 4.01 -0.81 -9.42
N HIS A 151 4.14 0.42 -8.90
CA HIS A 151 3.65 1.61 -9.59
C HIS A 151 4.32 1.83 -10.97
N LEU A 152 5.53 1.29 -11.20
CA LEU A 152 6.23 1.31 -12.49
C LEU A 152 5.83 0.11 -13.35
N VAL A 153 5.74 -1.06 -12.73
CA VAL A 153 5.38 -2.32 -13.40
C VAL A 153 3.96 -2.27 -13.97
N ALA A 154 3.02 -1.70 -13.21
CA ALA A 154 1.61 -1.61 -13.56
C ALA A 154 1.27 -0.47 -14.54
N ILE A 155 2.24 0.35 -14.98
CA ILE A 155 2.00 1.50 -15.86
C ILE A 155 1.33 1.03 -17.17
N GLY A 156 0.20 1.66 -17.49
CA GLY A 156 -0.56 1.36 -18.71
C GLY A 156 -1.33 0.04 -18.67
N MET A 157 -1.24 -0.72 -17.57
CA MET A 157 -1.97 -1.99 -17.37
C MET A 157 -3.18 -1.79 -16.45
N VAL A 158 -3.05 -0.95 -15.42
CA VAL A 158 -4.12 -0.73 -14.42
C VAL A 158 -4.75 0.65 -14.58
N PRO A 159 -5.99 0.86 -14.09
CA PRO A 159 -6.59 2.19 -14.00
C PRO A 159 -5.69 3.18 -13.27
N LYS A 160 -5.71 4.45 -13.68
CA LYS A 160 -4.86 5.51 -13.12
C LYS A 160 -4.96 5.62 -11.58
N GLU A 161 -6.16 5.41 -11.02
CA GLU A 161 -6.39 5.44 -9.58
C GLU A 161 -5.67 4.31 -8.83
N VAL A 162 -5.62 3.11 -9.40
CA VAL A 162 -4.85 1.99 -8.83
C VAL A 162 -3.35 2.32 -8.86
N GLY A 163 -2.86 2.83 -9.99
CA GLY A 163 -1.45 3.24 -10.12
C GLY A 163 -1.07 4.38 -9.16
N LYS A 164 -1.99 5.32 -8.91
CA LYS A 164 -1.81 6.41 -7.93
C LYS A 164 -1.62 5.86 -6.52
N ILE A 165 -2.44 4.91 -6.09
CA ILE A 165 -2.34 4.31 -4.75
C ILE A 165 -0.99 3.61 -4.55
N TRP A 166 -0.50 2.87 -5.56
CA TRP A 166 0.82 2.24 -5.44
C TRP A 166 1.95 3.25 -5.29
N ARG A 167 1.84 4.40 -5.95
CA ARG A 167 2.79 5.50 -5.75
C ARG A 167 2.68 6.08 -4.34
N GLU A 168 1.47 6.27 -3.85
CA GLU A 168 1.18 6.79 -2.50
C GLU A 168 1.76 5.88 -1.42
N ILE A 169 1.50 4.57 -1.47
CA ILE A 169 2.09 3.59 -0.53
C ILE A 169 3.62 3.65 -0.61
N GLY A 170 4.20 3.70 -1.82
CA GLY A 170 5.64 3.85 -2.01
C GLY A 170 6.20 5.13 -1.39
N GLU A 171 5.52 6.26 -1.51
CA GLU A 171 5.92 7.54 -0.90
C GLU A 171 5.84 7.50 0.64
N VAL A 172 4.81 6.89 1.22
CA VAL A 172 4.75 6.66 2.67
C VAL A 172 5.91 5.76 3.09
N GLY A 173 6.11 4.64 2.38
CA GLY A 173 7.19 3.70 2.65
C GLY A 173 8.56 4.35 2.62
N VAL A 174 8.89 5.17 1.63
CA VAL A 174 10.18 5.88 1.59
C VAL A 174 10.39 6.79 2.81
N GLN A 175 9.32 7.39 3.35
CA GLN A 175 9.42 8.35 4.44
C GLN A 175 9.40 7.73 5.83
N THR A 176 8.81 6.54 5.99
CA THR A 176 8.58 5.92 7.30
C THR A 176 9.24 4.55 7.47
N TRP A 177 9.94 4.03 6.46
CA TRP A 177 10.60 2.73 6.55
C TRP A 177 11.69 2.73 7.62
N GLU A 178 11.54 1.83 8.58
CA GLU A 178 12.49 1.58 9.65
C GLU A 178 13.57 0.59 9.14
N GLU A 179 14.84 1.02 9.10
CA GLU A 179 15.98 0.17 8.75
C GLU A 179 16.36 -0.74 9.92
N GLU A 180 16.83 -1.96 9.62
CA GLU A 180 17.54 -2.77 10.61
C GLU A 180 18.97 -2.25 10.75
N ASP A 181 19.40 -1.97 11.98
CA ASP A 181 20.79 -1.63 12.34
C ASP A 181 21.77 -2.76 12.02
#